data_AF-A0A3D2GTX5-F1
#
_entry.id   AF-A0A3D2GTX5-F1
#
_cell.length_a   1.000
_cell.length_b   1.000
_cell.length_c   1.000
_cell.angle_alpha   90.00
_cell.angle_beta   90.00
_cell.angle_gamma   90.00
#
_symmetry.space_group_name_H-M   'P 1'
#
loop_
_entity.id
_entity.type
_entity.pdbx_description
1 polymer ?
#
loop_
_entity_poly.entity_id
_entity_poly.type
_entity_poly.pdbx_seq_one_letter_code
_entity_poly.pdbx_strand_id
1 'polypeptide(L)' 'MSRILDVYFHEMFVGKLIQNLSGNLSFQYDEEYINLKAVPAISISMPLRREINVISKRSKRVQDM' A
#
# COMPACT_ATOMS: atom_id res chain seq x y z
N MET A 1 2.98 7.35 -16.26
CA MET A 1 3.57 6.10 -15.73
C MET A 1 3.40 6.09 -14.23
N SER A 2 2.91 4.99 -13.65
CA SER A 2 3.02 4.80 -12.21
C SER A 2 4.50 4.56 -11.86
N ARG A 3 4.96 5.13 -10.75
CA ARG A 3 6.31 4.91 -10.23
C ARG A 3 6.21 4.02 -9.02
N ILE A 4 7.12 3.06 -8.90
CA ILE A 4 7.18 2.14 -7.78
C ILE A 4 8.58 2.24 -7.20
N LEU A 5 8.64 2.43 -5.90
CA LEU A 5 9.88 2.43 -5.13
C LEU A 5 9.81 1.29 -4.12
N ASP A 6 10.77 0.38 -4.21
CA ASP A 6 10.94 -0.66 -3.20
C ASP A 6 11.52 -0.05 -1.92
N VAL A 7 10.92 -0.39 -0.79
CA VAL A 7 11.27 0.17 0.52
C VAL A 7 11.88 -0.93 1.37
N TYR A 8 13.06 -0.64 1.89
CA TYR A 8 13.83 -1.55 2.74
C TYR A 8 14.05 -0.93 4.12
N PHE A 9 14.04 -1.77 5.14
CA PHE A 9 14.51 -1.44 6.48
C PHE A 9 15.81 -2.20 6.72
N HIS A 10 16.92 -1.48 6.66
CA HIS A 10 18.24 -2.07 6.47
C HIS A 10 18.26 -2.97 5.22
N GLU A 11 18.37 -4.29 5.40
CA GLU A 11 18.43 -5.28 4.33
C GLU A 11 17.09 -6.02 4.14
N MET A 12 16.09 -5.73 4.98
CA MET A 12 14.78 -6.38 4.92
C MET A 12 13.87 -5.63 3.98
N PHE A 13 13.32 -6.31 2.98
CA PHE A 13 12.26 -5.76 2.15
C PHE A 13 11.00 -5.56 2.98
N VAL A 14 10.49 -4.33 3.02
CA VAL A 14 9.34 -3.93 3.85
C VAL A 14 8.08 -3.81 3.02
N GLY A 15 8.20 -3.44 1.75
CA GLY A 15 7.07 -3.15 0.88
C GLY A 15 7.39 -2.16 -0.22
N LYS A 16 6.34 -1.53 -0.76
CA LYS A 16 6.42 -0.67 -1.94
C LYS A 16 5.70 0.65 -1.70
N LEU A 17 6.36 1.74 -2.09
CA LEU A 17 5.73 3.05 -2.24
C LEU A 17 5.32 3.22 -3.70
N ILE A 18 4.03 3.38 -3.93
CA ILE A 18 3.42 3.42 -5.26
C ILE A 18 2.92 4.84 -5.50
N GLN A 19 3.42 5.48 -6.55
CA GLN A 19 2.85 6.70 -7.09
C GLN A 19 1.95 6.35 -8.28
N ASN A 20 0.66 6.64 -8.17
CA ASN A 20 -0.27 6.41 -9.26
C ASN A 20 -0.21 7.54 -10.31
N LEU A 21 -0.97 7.40 -11.40
CA LEU A 21 -1.00 8.38 -12.50
C LEU A 21 -1.54 9.76 -12.08
N SER A 22 -2.33 9.82 -11.01
CA SER A 22 -2.85 11.07 -10.44
C SER A 22 -1.85 11.75 -9.50
N GLY A 23 -0.67 11.14 -9.28
CA GLY A 23 0.34 11.64 -8.36
C GLY A 23 0.11 11.26 -6.90
N ASN A 24 -0.96 10.51 -6.58
CA ASN A 24 -1.22 10.05 -5.22
C ASN A 24 -0.22 8.95 -4.85
N LEU A 25 0.23 8.99 -3.60
CA LEU A 25 1.11 8.00 -3.01
C LEU A 25 0.33 7.02 -2.14
N SER A 26 0.60 5.74 -2.30
CA SER A 26 0.12 4.67 -1.41
C SER A 26 1.29 3.78 -1.01
N PHE A 27 1.28 3.30 0.22
CA PHE A 27 2.31 2.40 0.75
C PHE A 27 1.70 1.04 1.03
N GLN A 28 2.29 0.01 0.42
CA GLN A 28 1.88 -1.37 0.59
C GLN A 28 2.98 -2.15 1.29
N TYR A 29 2.69 -2.67 2.48
CA TYR A 29 3.61 -3.58 3.18
C TYR A 29 3.71 -4.93 2.46
N ASP A 30 4.90 -5.50 2.50
CA ASP A 30 5.18 -6.86 2.05
C ASP A 30 4.59 -7.88 3.02
N GLU A 31 4.06 -8.99 2.47
CA GLU A 31 3.39 -10.00 3.27
C GLU A 31 4.36 -10.76 4.17
N GLU A 32 5.57 -11.07 3.69
CA GLU A 32 6.59 -11.74 4.48
C GLU A 32 7.01 -10.84 5.63
N TYR A 33 7.20 -9.54 5.37
CA TYR A 33 7.51 -8.55 6.40
C TYR A 33 6.45 -8.48 7.51
N ILE A 34 5.16 -8.40 7.17
CA ILE A 34 4.07 -8.36 8.17
C ILE A 34 4.01 -9.63 9.03
N ASN A 35 4.36 -10.79 8.45
CA ASN A 35 4.28 -12.08 9.13
C ASN A 35 5.47 -12.36 10.07
N LEU A 36 6.55 -11.57 9.99
CA LEU A 36 7.66 -11.65 10.94
C LEU A 36 7.20 -11.23 12.34
N LYS A 37 7.67 -11.95 13.37
CA LYS A 37 7.34 -11.60 14.76
C LYS A 37 8.03 -10.30 15.16
N ALA A 38 7.26 -9.40 15.78
CA ALA A 38 7.76 -8.17 16.41
C ALA A 38 8.50 -7.20 15.47
N VAL A 39 8.10 -7.10 14.20
CA VAL A 39 8.64 -6.09 13.29
C VAL A 39 8.07 -4.69 13.56
N PRO A 40 8.87 -3.63 13.36
CA PRO A 40 8.38 -2.26 13.46
C PRO A 40 7.57 -1.84 12.22
N ALA A 41 6.57 -1.00 12.44
CA ALA A 41 5.95 -0.23 11.35
C ALA A 41 6.94 0.83 10.82
N ILE A 42 6.84 1.19 9.54
CA ILE A 42 7.68 2.23 8.92
C ILE A 42 7.41 3.63 9.51
N SER A 43 6.19 3.85 10.01
CA SER A 43 5.76 5.08 10.69
C SER A 43 4.56 4.80 11.57
N ILE A 44 4.39 5.60 12.62
CA ILE A 44 3.20 5.61 13.48
C ILE A 44 1.94 5.90 12.66
N SER A 45 2.02 6.78 11.66
CA SER A 45 0.91 7.12 10.77
C SER A 45 0.61 6.04 9.72
N MET A 46 1.46 5.04 9.58
CA MET A 46 1.34 3.93 8.62
C MET A 46 1.51 2.60 9.37
N PRO A 47 0.55 2.23 10.25
CA PRO A 47 0.65 1.00 11.03
C PRO A 47 0.70 -0.23 10.13
N LEU A 48 1.31 -1.31 10.62
CA LEU A 48 1.34 -2.61 9.94
C LEU A 48 -0.09 -3.07 9.64
N ARG A 49 -0.45 -3.06 8.37
CA ARG A 49 -1.76 -3.49 7.90
C ARG A 49 -1.55 -4.29 6.63
N ARG A 50 -2.21 -5.44 6.55
CA ARG A 50 -2.42 -6.11 5.28
C ARG A 50 -3.43 -5.27 4.51
N GLU A 51 -3.01 -4.63 3.41
CA GLU A 51 -3.95 -3.98 2.52
C GLU A 51 -4.85 -5.08 1.93
N ILE A 52 -6.08 -5.17 2.42
CA ILE A 52 -7.12 -5.90 1.73
C ILE A 52 -7.47 -5.01 0.54
N ASN A 53 -7.02 -5.40 -0.65
CA ASN A 53 -7.48 -4.82 -1.91
C ASN A 53 -8.98 -5.12 -2.06
N VAL A 54 -9.81 -4.36 -1.34
CA VAL A 54 -11.24 -4.30 -1.62
C VAL A 54 -11.32 -3.54 -2.92
N ILE A 55 -11.49 -4.26 -4.02
CA ILE A 55 -11.89 -3.70 -5.30
C ILE A 55 -13.19 -2.94 -5.02
N SER A 56 -13.07 -1.63 -4.80
CA SER A 56 -14.19 -0.72 -4.75
C SER A 56 -14.83 -0.76 -6.13
N LYS A 57 -15.80 -1.66 -6.32
CA LYS A 57 -16.77 -1.56 -7.39
C LYS A 57 -17.55 -0.27 -7.12
N ARG A 58 -16.98 0.87 -7.51
CA ARG A 58 -17.76 2.08 -7.80
C ARG A 58 -18.68 1.70 -8.95
N SER A 59 -19.84 1.14 -8.59
CA SER A 59 -20.98 1.02 -9.47
C SER A 59 -21.28 2.43 -9.97
N LYS A 60 -21.10 2.65 -11.26
CA LYS A 60 -21.61 3.82 -11.97
C LYS A 60 -23.13 3.82 -11.75
N ARG A 61 -23.62 4.54 -10.75
CA ARG A 61 -25.02 4.95 -10.73
C ARG A 61 -25.11 6.11 -11.71
N VAL A 62 -25.38 5.74 -12.97
CA VAL A 62 -25.69 6.65 -14.06
C VAL A 62 -26.89 7.50 -13.65
N GLN A 63 -26.70 8.80 -13.82
CA GLN A 63 -27.66 9.88 -13.69
C GLN A 63 -28.85 9.72 -14.63
N ASP A 64 -30.00 10.19 -14.16
CA ASP A 64 -31.08 10.86 -14.90
C ASP A 64 -31.68 10.16 -16.12
N MET A 65 -32.93 9.71 -15.96
CA MET A 65 -34.09 10.03 -16.81
C MET A 65 -35.39 9.74 -16.07
#